data_AF-G2FUZ6-F1
#
_entry.id   AF-G2FUZ6-F1
#
_cell.length_a   1.000
_cell.length_b   1.000
_cell.length_c   1.000
_cell.angle_alpha   90.00
_cell.angle_beta   90.00
_cell.angle_gamma   90.00
#
_symmetry.space_group_name_H-M   'P 1'
#
loop_
_entity.id
_entity.type
_entity.pdbx_description
1 polymer ?
#
loop_
_entity_poly.entity_id
_entity_poly.type
_entity_poly.pdbx_seq_one_letter_code
_entity_poly.pdbx_strand_id
1 'polypeptide(L)'
;MKKINKIGVLTLVLAMILSVLLSGCSQESKPSTNEQASKPATEEKIKVAFVYVGPVGDFGYTYAQDQGRKYLESQMKNVETTFVENVPETADAERVFTDLAQKGNKIIIGTSYGYMDYMVNVSKKFPDVVFEHCSGYKTTDNLGTYFNRDYQARYLTGMVAGKYTKSNVLGFLAPFGTPEVIRNIDAFTLGAQSINPKVQVKVVWTNSWNDPATEKTAANSLIDAGADVLAMHVDSPTFAQTAQDRGVLAVGHDSDMSKFAPNSILVGDVSNWGPYFVQVVKEVMDKTWKPTQYFGGIKDGGIIDITPFSDKVDKDFQATVNAKKQDIMNGKFDPFSGPIYDQSGTLKVKDGDKAPDDVLLSINWFVKGVSGSIPKS
;
A
#
# COMPACT_ATOMS: atom_id res chain seq x y z
N MET A 1 -55.07 37.58 71.54
CA MET A 1 -55.04 36.47 72.53
C MET A 1 -53.79 35.64 72.27
N LYS A 2 -53.05 35.33 73.35
CA LYS A 2 -52.14 34.19 73.61
C LYS A 2 -51.17 33.75 72.50
N LYS A 3 -49.85 33.92 72.63
CA LYS A 3 -48.87 33.17 73.47
C LYS A 3 -48.60 31.72 73.03
N ILE A 4 -47.30 31.38 73.09
CA ILE A 4 -46.69 30.06 73.40
C ILE A 4 -46.59 29.10 72.19
N ASN A 5 -45.43 28.69 71.64
CA ASN A 5 -44.15 28.17 72.17
C ASN A 5 -44.18 26.65 72.48
N LYS A 6 -43.06 25.96 72.22
CA LYS A 6 -42.63 24.59 72.65
C LYS A 6 -42.83 23.43 71.64
N ILE A 7 -41.74 22.83 71.12
CA ILE A 7 -40.79 21.83 71.69
C ILE A 7 -41.31 20.38 71.58
N GLY A 8 -40.47 19.50 71.04
CA GLY A 8 -40.48 18.02 71.19
C GLY A 8 -39.16 17.47 70.63
N VAL A 9 -38.09 17.28 71.40
CA VAL A 9 -37.78 16.20 72.38
C VAL A 9 -37.38 14.88 71.70
N LEU A 10 -36.10 14.48 71.84
CA LEU A 10 -35.70 13.15 72.32
C LEU A 10 -34.16 13.13 72.62
N THR A 11 -33.72 13.40 73.86
CA THR A 11 -33.22 12.48 74.93
C THR A 11 -32.06 11.53 74.53
N LEU A 12 -30.82 11.68 75.04
CA LEU A 12 -30.23 11.28 76.36
C LEU A 12 -29.71 9.81 76.31
N VAL A 13 -28.45 9.41 76.58
CA VAL A 13 -27.67 9.32 77.86
C VAL A 13 -26.32 8.62 77.50
N LEU A 14 -25.13 9.22 77.73
CA LEU A 14 -24.21 9.12 78.89
C LEU A 14 -23.33 7.84 79.00
N ALA A 15 -22.00 8.01 79.02
CA ALA A 15 -21.08 7.26 79.89
C ALA A 15 -19.74 8.02 80.06
N MET A 16 -19.40 8.32 81.32
CA MET A 16 -18.12 8.88 81.79
C MET A 16 -17.02 7.80 81.86
N ILE A 17 -15.74 8.20 81.87
CA ILE A 17 -14.81 8.08 83.02
C ILE A 17 -13.45 8.73 82.72
N LEU A 18 -12.91 9.30 83.79
CA LEU A 18 -11.73 10.15 83.98
C LEU A 18 -10.44 9.32 84.19
N SER A 19 -9.28 9.79 83.73
CA SER A 19 -8.01 9.68 84.49
C SER A 19 -6.90 10.54 83.88
N VAL A 20 -6.24 11.29 84.77
CA VAL A 20 -5.06 12.15 84.58
C VAL A 20 -3.80 11.30 84.75
N LEU A 21 -2.69 11.63 84.04
CA LEU A 21 -1.33 11.60 84.59
C LEU A 21 -0.30 12.28 83.65
N LEU A 22 0.74 12.81 84.28
CA LEU A 22 1.74 13.77 83.83
C LEU A 22 2.94 13.17 83.06
N SER A 23 3.63 14.06 82.33
CA SER A 23 5.09 14.14 82.09
C SER A 23 5.78 13.09 81.21
N GLY A 24 6.57 13.57 80.24
CA GLY A 24 7.74 12.84 79.73
C GLY A 24 8.11 13.16 78.29
N CYS A 25 9.25 13.81 78.09
CA CYS A 25 9.81 14.28 76.82
C CYS A 25 10.16 13.18 75.81
N SER A 26 10.32 13.66 74.57
CA SER A 26 11.31 13.25 73.56
C SER A 26 10.82 12.35 72.44
N GLN A 27 10.57 12.95 71.27
CA GLN A 27 10.78 12.27 70.00
C GLN A 27 11.14 13.26 68.89
N GLU A 28 12.30 13.00 68.30
CA GLU A 28 12.94 13.72 67.21
C GLU A 28 12.05 13.82 65.96
N SER A 29 12.08 15.00 65.34
CA SER A 29 11.54 15.27 64.02
C SER A 29 12.34 14.52 62.94
N LYS A 30 11.72 13.54 62.27
CA LYS A 30 12.17 13.05 60.95
C LYS A 30 11.49 13.85 59.83
N PRO A 31 12.22 14.31 58.80
CA PRO A 31 11.61 14.98 57.66
C PRO A 31 10.83 13.96 56.82
N SER A 32 9.58 14.29 56.52
CA SER A 32 8.74 13.55 55.58
C SER A 32 9.23 13.80 54.14
N THR A 33 9.95 12.82 53.59
CA THR A 33 10.23 12.74 52.16
C THR A 33 8.91 12.58 51.43
N ASN A 34 8.51 13.61 50.68
CA ASN A 34 7.40 13.55 49.76
C ASN A 34 7.84 12.67 48.57
N GLU A 35 7.62 11.36 48.69
CA GLU A 35 7.74 10.42 47.57
C GLU A 35 6.54 10.66 46.65
N GLN A 36 6.69 11.65 45.79
CA GLN A 36 5.79 11.88 44.68
C GLN A 36 6.03 10.73 43.70
N ALA A 37 5.22 9.67 43.82
CA ALA A 37 5.20 8.56 42.89
C ALA A 37 5.09 9.12 41.46
N SER A 38 6.19 9.04 40.72
CA SER A 38 6.21 9.35 39.31
C SER A 38 5.28 8.37 38.62
N LYS A 39 4.15 8.88 38.13
CA LYS A 39 3.29 8.17 37.19
C LYS A 39 4.22 7.69 36.07
N PRO A 40 4.26 6.39 35.72
CA PRO A 40 5.10 5.94 34.62
C PRO A 40 4.74 6.79 33.41
N ALA A 41 5.74 7.44 32.81
CA ALA A 41 5.54 8.18 31.57
C ALA A 41 4.98 7.16 30.58
N THR A 42 3.69 7.28 30.26
CA THR A 42 3.15 6.68 29.04
C THR A 42 3.96 7.30 27.92
N GLU A 43 4.91 6.55 27.40
CA GLU A 43 5.72 6.91 26.25
C GLU A 43 4.75 7.39 25.16
N GLU A 44 4.83 8.68 24.81
CA GLU A 44 3.89 9.28 23.88
C GLU A 44 4.07 8.59 22.52
N LYS A 45 2.99 7.97 22.02
CA LYS A 45 3.04 7.20 20.78
C LYS A 45 3.40 8.12 19.61
N ILE A 46 4.25 7.62 18.70
CA ILE A 46 4.48 8.32 17.44
C ILE A 46 3.22 8.22 16.57
N LYS A 47 2.73 9.36 16.11
CA LYS A 47 1.54 9.46 15.26
C LYS A 47 1.90 9.41 13.79
N VAL A 48 1.31 8.46 13.07
CA VAL A 48 1.52 8.23 11.63
C VAL A 48 0.19 8.35 10.90
N ALA A 49 0.10 9.24 9.92
CA ALA A 49 -1.10 9.38 9.10
C ALA A 49 -0.92 8.79 7.71
N PHE A 50 -1.97 8.19 7.18
CA PHE A 50 -2.05 7.69 5.82
C PHE A 50 -3.16 8.42 5.05
N VAL A 51 -2.89 8.79 3.80
CA VAL A 51 -3.87 9.46 2.93
C VAL A 51 -4.05 8.62 1.68
N TYR A 52 -5.26 8.11 1.50
CA TYR A 52 -5.62 7.20 0.41
C TYR A 52 -6.48 7.90 -0.65
N VAL A 53 -6.21 7.59 -1.92
CA VAL A 53 -7.00 8.12 -3.05
C VAL A 53 -8.36 7.43 -3.18
N GLY A 54 -8.43 6.13 -2.85
CA GLY A 54 -9.65 5.34 -2.88
C GLY A 54 -10.09 4.87 -1.48
N PRO A 55 -11.11 3.99 -1.43
CA PRO A 55 -11.53 3.32 -0.21
C PRO A 55 -10.73 2.03 0.01
N VAL A 56 -10.48 1.68 1.28
CA VAL A 56 -9.97 0.37 1.74
C VAL A 56 -10.86 -0.79 1.26
N GLY A 57 -12.12 -0.51 0.97
CA GLY A 57 -13.06 -1.44 0.36
C GLY A 57 -12.84 -1.72 -1.12
N ASP A 58 -11.81 -1.16 -1.78
CA ASP A 58 -11.44 -1.53 -3.15
C ASP A 58 -10.91 -2.96 -3.27
N PHE A 59 -10.36 -3.50 -2.17
CA PHE A 59 -9.71 -4.81 -2.11
C PHE A 59 -8.54 -5.00 -3.09
N GLY A 60 -7.94 -3.91 -3.58
CA GLY A 60 -6.75 -3.92 -4.42
C GLY A 60 -5.70 -2.98 -3.85
N TYR A 61 -5.52 -1.84 -4.51
CA TYR A 61 -4.45 -0.88 -4.22
C TYR A 61 -4.55 -0.25 -2.82
N THR A 62 -5.67 0.42 -2.50
CA THR A 62 -5.85 1.08 -1.19
C THR A 62 -5.89 0.04 -0.08
N TYR A 63 -6.54 -1.09 -0.32
CA TYR A 63 -6.53 -2.22 0.60
C TYR A 63 -5.12 -2.70 0.94
N ALA A 64 -4.21 -2.80 -0.04
CA ALA A 64 -2.82 -3.21 0.17
C ALA A 64 -2.04 -2.18 1.01
N GLN A 65 -2.23 -0.89 0.77
CA GLN A 65 -1.66 0.19 1.60
C GLN A 65 -2.17 0.07 3.05
N ASP A 66 -3.47 -0.18 3.24
CA ASP A 66 -4.07 -0.35 4.56
C ASP A 66 -3.64 -1.64 5.28
N GLN A 67 -3.38 -2.72 4.54
CA GLN A 67 -2.75 -3.91 5.11
C GLN A 67 -1.34 -3.59 5.62
N GLY A 68 -0.59 -2.76 4.89
CA GLY A 68 0.70 -2.24 5.36
C GLY A 68 0.57 -1.44 6.65
N ARG A 69 -0.42 -0.54 6.74
CA ARG A 69 -0.71 0.23 7.97
C ARG A 69 -1.07 -0.70 9.15
N LYS A 70 -1.93 -1.69 8.94
CA LYS A 70 -2.29 -2.69 9.96
C LYS A 70 -1.09 -3.54 10.39
N TYR A 71 -0.23 -3.90 9.45
CA TYR A 71 1.02 -4.58 9.74
C TYR A 71 1.91 -3.72 10.65
N LEU A 72 2.10 -2.44 10.33
CA LEU A 72 2.83 -1.50 11.18
C LEU A 72 2.28 -1.47 12.62
N GLU A 73 0.96 -1.34 12.80
CA GLU A 73 0.31 -1.38 14.13
C GLU A 73 0.54 -2.70 14.87
N SER A 74 0.57 -3.82 14.13
CA SER A 74 0.84 -5.13 14.70
C SER A 74 2.28 -5.25 15.23
N GLN A 75 3.25 -4.64 14.52
CA GLN A 75 4.67 -4.73 14.81
C GLN A 75 5.16 -3.70 15.83
N MET A 76 4.51 -2.53 15.94
CA MET A 76 5.01 -1.41 16.73
C MET A 76 3.94 -0.86 17.69
N LYS A 77 4.03 -1.23 18.98
CA LYS A 77 3.02 -0.86 20.01
C LYS A 77 3.06 0.63 20.41
N ASN A 78 4.19 1.28 20.17
CA ASN A 78 4.43 2.70 20.38
C ASN A 78 4.03 3.57 19.18
N VAL A 79 3.34 3.01 18.19
CA VAL A 79 2.79 3.72 17.04
C VAL A 79 1.27 3.86 17.20
N GLU A 80 0.76 5.03 16.84
CA GLU A 80 -0.67 5.30 16.65
C GLU A 80 -0.88 5.70 15.19
N THR A 81 -1.73 4.97 14.45
CA THR A 81 -2.01 5.32 13.05
C THR A 81 -3.38 5.96 12.89
N THR A 82 -3.48 6.87 11.93
CA THR A 82 -4.75 7.42 11.42
C THR A 82 -4.76 7.33 9.90
N PHE A 83 -5.94 7.30 9.29
CA PHE A 83 -6.04 7.37 7.83
C PHE A 83 -7.23 8.22 7.38
N VAL A 84 -7.14 8.75 6.16
CA VAL A 84 -8.23 9.44 5.46
C VAL A 84 -8.38 8.81 4.08
N GLU A 85 -9.59 8.36 3.74
CA GLU A 85 -9.91 7.71 2.47
C GLU A 85 -10.55 8.68 1.46
N ASN A 86 -10.58 8.28 0.19
CA ASN A 86 -11.26 9.01 -0.89
C ASN A 86 -10.80 10.49 -1.01
N VAL A 87 -9.52 10.75 -0.81
CA VAL A 87 -8.97 12.10 -0.97
C VAL A 87 -8.67 12.32 -2.46
N PRO A 88 -9.31 13.29 -3.13
CA PRO A 88 -9.10 13.50 -4.55
C PRO A 88 -7.73 14.16 -4.80
N GLU A 89 -7.14 13.91 -5.97
CA GLU A 89 -5.86 14.48 -6.41
C GLU A 89 -5.99 15.96 -6.86
N THR A 90 -6.59 16.77 -6.00
CA THR A 90 -6.88 18.20 -6.22
C THR A 90 -6.31 19.03 -5.06
N ALA A 91 -6.59 20.33 -5.05
CA ALA A 91 -6.22 21.21 -3.93
C ALA A 91 -6.76 20.73 -2.56
N ASP A 92 -7.80 19.89 -2.54
CA ASP A 92 -8.28 19.26 -1.31
C ASP A 92 -7.24 18.37 -0.63
N ALA A 93 -6.35 17.72 -1.40
CA ALA A 93 -5.26 16.91 -0.85
C ALA A 93 -4.30 17.76 0.00
N GLU A 94 -3.92 18.96 -0.48
CA GLU A 94 -3.04 19.87 0.28
C GLU A 94 -3.66 20.27 1.63
N ARG A 95 -4.98 20.50 1.66
CA ARG A 95 -5.72 20.78 2.90
C ARG A 95 -5.66 19.59 3.86
N VAL A 96 -5.91 18.37 3.39
CA VAL A 96 -5.87 17.16 4.21
C VAL A 96 -4.47 16.94 4.81
N PHE A 97 -3.41 17.05 4.00
CA PHE A 97 -2.04 16.92 4.48
C PHE A 97 -1.69 17.98 5.53
N THR A 98 -2.12 19.23 5.32
CA THR A 98 -1.93 20.33 6.27
C THR A 98 -2.64 20.05 7.60
N ASP A 99 -3.91 19.63 7.55
CA ASP A 99 -4.70 19.32 8.75
C ASP A 99 -4.07 18.16 9.56
N LEU A 100 -3.54 17.14 8.87
CA LEU A 100 -2.87 16.01 9.52
C LEU A 100 -1.56 16.42 10.19
N ALA A 101 -0.77 17.30 9.56
CA ALA A 101 0.45 17.83 10.15
C ALA A 101 0.14 18.68 11.40
N GLN A 102 -0.88 19.55 11.32
CA GLN A 102 -1.34 20.36 12.46
C GLN A 102 -1.87 19.52 13.64
N LYS A 103 -2.43 18.34 13.36
CA LYS A 103 -2.88 17.37 14.38
C LYS A 103 -1.73 16.62 15.08
N GLY A 104 -0.47 16.94 14.74
CA GLY A 104 0.72 16.43 15.41
C GLY A 104 1.20 15.08 14.90
N ASN A 105 0.78 14.65 13.71
CA ASN A 105 1.41 13.50 13.05
C ASN A 105 2.88 13.81 12.77
N LYS A 106 3.75 12.86 13.08
CA LYS A 106 5.20 12.95 12.84
C LYS A 106 5.61 12.39 11.50
N ILE A 107 4.78 11.49 10.95
CA ILE A 107 4.97 10.87 9.65
C ILE A 107 3.64 10.94 8.90
N ILE A 108 3.67 11.37 7.64
CA ILE A 108 2.50 11.44 6.77
C ILE A 108 2.81 10.72 5.45
N ILE A 109 2.05 9.67 5.17
CA ILE A 109 2.23 8.80 4.00
C ILE A 109 1.11 9.08 3.01
N GLY A 110 1.46 9.61 1.83
CA GLY A 110 0.51 9.85 0.75
C GLY A 110 0.61 8.78 -0.32
N THR A 111 -0.47 8.02 -0.51
CA THR A 111 -0.43 6.78 -1.27
C THR A 111 -0.93 6.93 -2.71
N SER A 112 -0.70 8.04 -3.40
CA SER A 112 -1.14 8.21 -4.79
C SER A 112 -0.22 9.12 -5.58
N TYR A 113 -0.01 8.81 -6.86
CA TYR A 113 0.89 9.56 -7.74
C TYR A 113 0.58 11.06 -7.77
N GLY A 114 -0.70 11.44 -7.91
CA GLY A 114 -1.14 12.84 -8.02
C GLY A 114 -1.01 13.65 -6.72
N TYR A 115 -0.59 13.05 -5.60
CA TYR A 115 -0.31 13.80 -4.37
C TYR A 115 1.03 14.53 -4.35
N MET A 116 1.92 14.26 -5.31
CA MET A 116 3.32 14.69 -5.27
C MET A 116 3.48 16.20 -4.99
N ASP A 117 2.85 17.05 -5.80
CA ASP A 117 3.05 18.50 -5.71
C ASP A 117 2.40 19.10 -4.45
N TYR A 118 1.26 18.55 -4.03
CA TYR A 118 0.61 18.95 -2.79
C TYR A 118 1.47 18.58 -1.57
N MET A 119 2.05 17.38 -1.55
CA MET A 119 2.96 16.97 -0.47
C MET A 119 4.24 17.80 -0.43
N VAL A 120 4.83 18.13 -1.59
CA VAL A 120 5.99 19.05 -1.68
C VAL A 120 5.67 20.43 -1.11
N ASN A 121 4.45 20.93 -1.33
CA ASN A 121 4.03 22.23 -0.78
C ASN A 121 3.86 22.18 0.74
N VAL A 122 3.27 21.11 1.27
CA VAL A 122 3.06 20.95 2.72
C VAL A 122 4.37 20.63 3.44
N SER A 123 5.26 19.81 2.87
CA SER A 123 6.51 19.43 3.52
C SER A 123 7.36 20.64 3.89
N LYS A 124 7.42 21.64 3.01
CA LYS A 124 8.10 22.93 3.24
C LYS A 124 7.50 23.76 4.39
N LYS A 125 6.20 23.59 4.69
CA LYS A 125 5.51 24.31 5.77
C LYS A 125 5.67 23.61 7.13
N PHE A 126 6.02 22.32 7.12
CA PHE A 126 6.12 21.48 8.32
C PHE A 126 7.45 20.71 8.36
N PRO A 127 8.59 21.39 8.58
CA PRO A 127 9.92 20.77 8.50
C PRO A 127 10.17 19.67 9.55
N ASP A 128 9.41 19.65 10.65
CA ASP A 128 9.51 18.64 11.72
C ASP A 128 8.65 17.38 11.46
N VAL A 129 7.96 17.33 10.32
CA VAL A 129 7.13 16.19 9.91
C VAL A 129 7.81 15.51 8.73
N VAL A 130 7.95 14.19 8.81
CA VAL A 130 8.45 13.37 7.69
C VAL A 130 7.29 13.01 6.78
N PHE A 131 7.52 13.12 5.48
CA PHE A 131 6.55 12.77 4.46
C PHE A 131 7.11 11.65 3.57
N GLU A 132 6.27 10.68 3.23
CA GLU A 132 6.59 9.63 2.26
C GLU A 132 5.54 9.61 1.16
N HIS A 133 5.97 9.88 -0.07
CA HIS A 133 5.08 9.94 -1.24
C HIS A 133 5.20 8.68 -2.10
N CYS A 134 4.09 7.97 -2.30
CA CYS A 134 4.05 6.78 -3.14
C CYS A 134 4.13 7.16 -4.63
N SER A 135 4.94 6.43 -5.41
CA SER A 135 5.06 6.48 -6.88
C SER A 135 5.63 7.76 -7.50
N GLY A 136 5.79 8.86 -6.75
CA GLY A 136 6.39 10.09 -7.25
C GLY A 136 7.92 10.10 -7.24
N TYR A 137 8.47 11.22 -7.72
CA TYR A 137 9.91 11.41 -7.90
C TYR A 137 10.48 12.68 -7.26
N LYS A 138 9.63 13.59 -6.75
CA LYS A 138 10.09 14.82 -6.10
C LYS A 138 10.37 14.57 -4.62
N THR A 139 11.54 14.99 -4.15
CA THR A 139 11.93 14.95 -2.74
C THR A 139 12.15 16.36 -2.19
N THR A 140 12.09 16.49 -0.86
CA THR A 140 12.54 17.67 -0.09
C THR A 140 13.35 17.20 1.12
N ASP A 141 13.86 18.11 1.96
CA ASP A 141 14.65 17.74 3.15
C ASP A 141 13.90 16.80 4.12
N ASN A 142 12.57 16.81 4.08
CA ASN A 142 11.66 16.02 4.90
C ASN A 142 10.59 15.25 4.07
N LEU A 143 10.81 15.07 2.77
CA LEU A 143 9.94 14.28 1.89
C LEU A 143 10.76 13.25 1.12
N GLY A 144 10.56 11.98 1.44
CA GLY A 144 10.99 10.83 0.64
C GLY A 144 9.92 10.40 -0.35
N THR A 145 10.32 9.54 -1.28
CA THR A 145 9.40 8.81 -2.16
C THR A 145 9.63 7.31 -2.05
N TYR A 146 8.57 6.55 -2.29
CA TYR A 146 8.63 5.11 -2.29
C TYR A 146 7.77 4.51 -3.39
N PHE A 147 8.28 3.44 -3.99
CA PHE A 147 7.50 2.61 -4.89
C PHE A 147 8.06 1.20 -4.94
N ASN A 148 7.33 0.29 -5.57
CA ASN A 148 7.75 -1.08 -5.75
C ASN A 148 8.03 -1.37 -7.22
N ARG A 149 8.87 -2.37 -7.48
CA ARG A 149 9.14 -2.90 -8.82
C ARG A 149 8.08 -3.93 -9.18
N ASP A 150 6.81 -3.54 -9.10
CA ASP A 150 5.62 -4.31 -9.50
C ASP A 150 5.80 -5.11 -10.80
N TYR A 151 6.45 -4.50 -11.78
CA TYR A 151 6.78 -5.12 -13.06
C TYR A 151 7.53 -6.47 -12.93
N GLN A 152 8.28 -6.68 -11.83
CA GLN A 152 8.92 -7.97 -11.53
C GLN A 152 7.90 -9.08 -11.27
N ALA A 153 6.86 -8.80 -10.50
CA ALA A 153 5.77 -9.75 -10.28
C ALA A 153 4.85 -9.86 -11.50
N ARG A 154 4.62 -8.77 -12.24
CA ARG A 154 3.86 -8.81 -13.50
C ARG A 154 4.47 -9.72 -14.55
N TYR A 155 5.80 -9.77 -14.65
CA TYR A 155 6.47 -10.73 -15.53
C TYR A 155 6.11 -12.17 -15.14
N LEU A 156 6.13 -12.48 -13.84
CA LEU A 156 5.81 -13.81 -13.33
C LEU A 156 4.33 -14.18 -13.55
N THR A 157 3.39 -13.25 -13.31
CA THR A 157 1.97 -13.48 -13.59
C THR A 157 1.70 -13.56 -15.10
N GLY A 158 2.45 -12.83 -15.91
CA GLY A 158 2.49 -12.94 -17.37
C GLY A 158 2.87 -14.34 -17.85
N MET A 159 3.91 -14.95 -17.27
CA MET A 159 4.30 -16.33 -17.58
C MET A 159 3.12 -17.30 -17.38
N VAL A 160 2.36 -17.12 -16.29
CA VAL A 160 1.16 -17.92 -16.00
C VAL A 160 0.08 -17.67 -17.04
N ALA A 161 -0.24 -16.41 -17.34
CA ALA A 161 -1.24 -16.10 -18.37
C ALA A 161 -0.87 -16.67 -19.75
N GLY A 162 0.40 -16.56 -20.16
CA GLY A 162 0.90 -17.10 -21.42
C GLY A 162 0.85 -18.63 -21.51
N LYS A 163 0.98 -19.34 -20.38
CA LYS A 163 0.83 -20.80 -20.30
C LYS A 163 -0.62 -21.24 -20.47
N TYR A 164 -1.57 -20.50 -19.90
CA TYR A 164 -2.97 -20.92 -19.75
C TYR A 164 -3.91 -20.34 -20.81
N THR A 165 -3.49 -19.34 -21.58
CA THR A 165 -4.24 -18.90 -22.76
C THR A 165 -4.34 -20.00 -23.81
N LYS A 166 -5.52 -20.10 -24.43
CA LYS A 166 -5.84 -20.97 -25.56
C LYS A 166 -5.98 -20.17 -26.85
N SER A 167 -6.39 -18.90 -26.76
CA SER A 167 -6.57 -18.01 -27.90
C SER A 167 -5.28 -17.30 -28.33
N ASN A 168 -4.25 -17.26 -27.46
CA ASN A 168 -3.07 -16.38 -27.55
C ASN A 168 -3.41 -14.89 -27.46
N VAL A 169 -4.65 -14.53 -27.08
CA VAL A 169 -5.07 -13.16 -26.88
C VAL A 169 -5.32 -12.97 -25.39
N LEU A 170 -4.57 -12.06 -24.79
CA LEU A 170 -4.77 -11.63 -23.40
C LEU A 170 -5.40 -10.24 -23.39
N GLY A 171 -6.16 -9.94 -22.35
CA GLY A 171 -6.76 -8.63 -22.14
C GLY A 171 -6.13 -7.92 -20.96
N PHE A 172 -5.88 -6.62 -21.07
CA PHE A 172 -5.35 -5.80 -20.00
C PHE A 172 -6.21 -4.54 -19.81
N LEU A 173 -6.81 -4.40 -18.64
CA LEU A 173 -7.54 -3.18 -18.26
C LEU A 173 -6.57 -2.20 -17.62
N ALA A 174 -6.53 -0.97 -18.13
CA ALA A 174 -5.54 0.02 -17.70
C ALA A 174 -6.23 1.37 -17.38
N PRO A 175 -5.84 2.07 -16.31
CA PRO A 175 -6.49 3.33 -15.93
C PRO A 175 -6.02 4.48 -16.81
N PHE A 176 -4.74 4.81 -16.73
CA PHE A 176 -4.12 5.94 -17.42
C PHE A 176 -2.77 5.54 -18.01
N GLY A 177 -2.32 6.23 -19.07
CA GLY A 177 -1.05 5.99 -19.75
C GLY A 177 0.18 6.49 -18.99
N THR A 178 0.30 6.21 -17.69
CA THR A 178 1.48 6.58 -16.89
C THR A 178 2.64 5.60 -17.16
N PRO A 179 3.91 6.01 -16.92
CA PRO A 179 5.05 5.09 -17.05
C PRO A 179 4.91 3.82 -16.21
N GLU A 180 4.29 3.91 -15.03
CA GLU A 180 3.98 2.74 -14.21
C GLU A 180 3.11 1.72 -14.92
N VAL A 181 1.94 2.15 -15.42
CA VAL A 181 0.98 1.27 -16.07
C VAL A 181 1.60 0.66 -17.34
N ILE A 182 2.37 1.45 -18.10
CA ILE A 182 3.06 1.00 -19.30
C ILE A 182 4.10 -0.07 -18.96
N ARG A 183 4.95 0.14 -17.93
CA ARG A 183 5.91 -0.88 -17.47
C ARG A 183 5.22 -2.20 -17.14
N ASN A 184 4.08 -2.15 -16.46
CA ASN A 184 3.37 -3.35 -16.03
C ASN A 184 2.74 -4.11 -17.18
N ILE A 185 2.16 -3.41 -18.16
CA ILE A 185 1.66 -4.00 -19.41
C ILE A 185 2.81 -4.69 -20.16
N ASP A 186 3.95 -4.00 -20.27
CA ASP A 186 5.11 -4.52 -21.00
C ASP A 186 5.72 -5.74 -20.30
N ALA A 187 5.94 -5.67 -18.99
CA ALA A 187 6.48 -6.79 -18.24
C ALA A 187 5.55 -8.01 -18.26
N PHE A 188 4.24 -7.81 -18.14
CA PHE A 188 3.24 -8.87 -18.31
C PHE A 188 3.32 -9.50 -19.70
N THR A 189 3.45 -8.68 -20.74
CA THR A 189 3.56 -9.13 -22.13
C THR A 189 4.84 -9.93 -22.37
N LEU A 190 5.99 -9.43 -21.91
CA LEU A 190 7.28 -10.12 -21.99
C LEU A 190 7.25 -11.45 -21.24
N GLY A 191 6.66 -11.47 -20.04
CA GLY A 191 6.44 -12.67 -19.24
C GLY A 191 5.62 -13.72 -20.00
N ALA A 192 4.49 -13.32 -20.56
CA ALA A 192 3.63 -14.20 -21.33
C ALA A 192 4.32 -14.75 -22.59
N GLN A 193 5.04 -13.89 -23.32
CA GLN A 193 5.76 -14.27 -24.53
C GLN A 193 6.97 -15.18 -24.27
N SER A 194 7.57 -15.12 -23.08
CA SER A 194 8.64 -16.05 -22.68
C SER A 194 8.17 -17.51 -22.61
N ILE A 195 6.86 -17.72 -22.43
CA ILE A 195 6.23 -19.04 -22.40
C ILE A 195 5.53 -19.35 -23.72
N ASN A 196 4.82 -18.36 -24.27
CA ASN A 196 4.08 -18.48 -25.51
C ASN A 196 4.37 -17.28 -26.42
N PRO A 197 5.35 -17.41 -27.36
CA PRO A 197 5.76 -16.30 -28.23
C PRO A 197 4.68 -15.76 -29.18
N LYS A 198 3.51 -16.42 -29.27
CA LYS A 198 2.38 -15.98 -30.12
C LYS A 198 1.42 -15.03 -29.39
N VAL A 199 1.63 -14.81 -28.10
CA VAL A 199 0.75 -13.97 -27.29
C VAL A 199 0.69 -12.54 -27.81
N GLN A 200 -0.55 -12.05 -27.90
CA GLN A 200 -0.91 -10.65 -28.12
C GLN A 200 -1.68 -10.14 -26.90
N VAL A 201 -1.35 -8.95 -26.39
CA VAL A 201 -2.03 -8.32 -25.25
C VAL A 201 -2.84 -7.12 -25.74
N LYS A 202 -4.17 -7.17 -25.61
CA LYS A 202 -5.05 -6.06 -25.95
C LYS A 202 -5.28 -5.17 -24.73
N VAL A 203 -5.06 -3.88 -24.88
CA VAL A 203 -5.25 -2.89 -23.79
C VAL A 203 -6.56 -2.12 -23.99
N VAL A 204 -7.35 -1.99 -22.91
CA VAL A 204 -8.51 -1.09 -22.85
C VAL A 204 -8.32 -0.10 -21.70
N TRP A 205 -8.46 1.18 -22.00
CA TRP A 205 -8.29 2.27 -21.05
C TRP A 205 -9.62 2.62 -20.36
N THR A 206 -9.64 2.59 -19.02
CA THR A 206 -10.82 2.92 -18.21
C THR A 206 -10.89 4.41 -17.86
N ASN A 207 -9.76 5.13 -17.90
CA ASN A 207 -9.64 6.53 -17.46
C ASN A 207 -10.08 6.75 -16.00
N SER A 208 -9.98 5.71 -15.17
CA SER A 208 -10.25 5.76 -13.73
C SER A 208 -9.48 4.64 -13.05
N TRP A 209 -8.92 4.93 -11.87
CA TRP A 209 -8.30 3.92 -11.00
C TRP A 209 -9.34 2.94 -10.44
N ASN A 210 -10.55 3.43 -10.13
CA ASN A 210 -11.61 2.63 -9.52
C ASN A 210 -12.98 3.05 -10.06
N ASP A 211 -13.53 2.26 -10.98
CA ASP A 211 -14.90 2.40 -11.46
C ASP A 211 -15.41 1.01 -11.87
N PRO A 212 -16.07 0.28 -10.95
CA PRO A 212 -16.55 -1.07 -11.20
C PRO A 212 -17.43 -1.21 -12.45
N ALA A 213 -18.24 -0.19 -12.78
CA ALA A 213 -19.11 -0.26 -13.96
C ALA A 213 -18.29 -0.17 -15.26
N THR A 214 -17.34 0.76 -15.30
CA THR A 214 -16.41 0.90 -16.43
C THR A 214 -15.48 -0.31 -16.55
N GLU A 215 -14.97 -0.84 -15.43
CA GLU A 215 -14.14 -2.05 -15.40
C GLU A 215 -14.88 -3.28 -15.93
N LYS A 216 -16.14 -3.48 -15.53
CA LYS A 216 -16.98 -4.56 -16.08
C LYS A 216 -17.17 -4.40 -17.59
N THR A 217 -17.38 -3.17 -18.07
CA THR A 217 -17.56 -2.89 -19.50
C THR A 217 -16.27 -3.18 -20.28
N ALA A 218 -15.13 -2.70 -19.77
CA ALA A 218 -13.81 -2.95 -20.34
C ALA A 218 -13.48 -4.45 -20.38
N ALA A 219 -13.70 -5.18 -19.28
CA ALA A 219 -13.50 -6.63 -19.22
C ALA A 219 -14.34 -7.38 -20.27
N ASN A 220 -15.64 -7.08 -20.37
CA ASN A 220 -16.49 -7.69 -21.39
C ASN A 220 -15.99 -7.40 -22.81
N SER A 221 -15.59 -6.16 -23.10
CA SER A 221 -15.07 -5.79 -24.43
C SER A 221 -13.80 -6.55 -24.82
N LEU A 222 -12.89 -6.79 -23.85
CA LEU A 222 -11.68 -7.56 -24.09
C LEU A 222 -12.00 -9.03 -24.38
N ILE A 223 -12.94 -9.61 -23.62
CA ILE A 223 -13.41 -10.99 -23.81
C ILE A 223 -14.10 -11.14 -25.17
N ASP A 224 -14.98 -10.20 -25.53
CA ASP A 224 -15.67 -10.18 -26.83
C ASP A 224 -14.67 -10.01 -27.99
N ALA A 225 -13.53 -9.34 -27.73
CA ALA A 225 -12.41 -9.23 -28.65
C ALA A 225 -11.49 -10.48 -28.67
N GLY A 226 -11.87 -11.57 -27.99
CA GLY A 226 -11.18 -12.87 -28.01
C GLY A 226 -10.19 -13.12 -26.88
N ALA A 227 -10.09 -12.23 -25.89
CA ALA A 227 -9.23 -12.46 -24.73
C ALA A 227 -9.76 -13.58 -23.85
N ASP A 228 -8.91 -14.52 -23.46
CA ASP A 228 -9.29 -15.65 -22.59
C ASP A 228 -8.52 -15.71 -21.25
N VAL A 229 -7.58 -14.79 -21.05
CA VAL A 229 -7.01 -14.45 -19.74
C VAL A 229 -6.99 -12.92 -19.61
N LEU A 230 -7.56 -12.40 -18.52
CA LEU A 230 -7.56 -10.98 -18.19
C LEU A 230 -6.51 -10.63 -17.13
N ALA A 231 -5.85 -9.50 -17.31
CA ALA A 231 -5.05 -8.80 -16.32
C ALA A 231 -5.59 -7.38 -16.17
N MET A 232 -5.18 -6.68 -15.11
CA MET A 232 -5.57 -5.28 -14.92
C MET A 232 -4.56 -4.51 -14.08
N HIS A 233 -4.61 -3.18 -14.15
CA HIS A 233 -3.93 -2.22 -13.27
C HIS A 233 -4.92 -1.19 -12.69
N VAL A 234 -6.15 -1.62 -12.42
CA VAL A 234 -7.21 -0.86 -11.71
C VAL A 234 -7.34 -1.38 -10.29
N ASP A 235 -8.20 -0.79 -9.46
CA ASP A 235 -8.15 -1.06 -8.01
C ASP A 235 -9.15 -2.13 -7.54
N SER A 236 -10.15 -2.50 -8.34
CA SER A 236 -11.28 -3.33 -7.90
C SER A 236 -11.25 -4.78 -8.42
N PRO A 237 -11.85 -5.76 -7.71
CA PRO A 237 -11.95 -7.14 -8.16
C PRO A 237 -13.00 -7.35 -9.28
N THR A 238 -13.66 -6.29 -9.77
CA THR A 238 -14.80 -6.38 -10.69
C THR A 238 -14.43 -7.07 -12.01
N PHE A 239 -13.21 -6.83 -12.52
CA PHE A 239 -12.72 -7.49 -13.73
C PHE A 239 -12.65 -9.02 -13.57
N ALA A 240 -12.20 -9.51 -12.40
CA ALA A 240 -12.03 -10.93 -12.11
C ALA A 240 -13.38 -11.63 -11.91
N GLN A 241 -14.33 -10.95 -11.26
CA GLN A 241 -15.71 -11.42 -11.18
C GLN A 241 -16.33 -11.54 -12.58
N THR A 242 -16.13 -10.53 -13.42
CA THR A 242 -16.59 -10.55 -14.82
C THR A 242 -15.91 -11.69 -15.61
N ALA A 243 -14.61 -11.89 -15.43
CA ALA A 243 -13.87 -12.99 -16.04
C ALA A 243 -14.48 -14.35 -15.65
N GLN A 244 -14.76 -14.55 -14.36
CA GLN A 244 -15.40 -15.76 -13.85
C GLN A 244 -16.81 -15.97 -14.42
N ASP A 245 -17.65 -14.94 -14.43
CA ASP A 245 -19.01 -15.00 -14.97
C ASP A 245 -19.01 -15.35 -16.47
N ARG A 246 -17.96 -14.92 -17.19
CA ARG A 246 -17.73 -15.20 -18.61
C ARG A 246 -16.95 -16.49 -18.86
N GLY A 247 -16.53 -17.21 -17.81
CA GLY A 247 -15.81 -18.48 -17.91
C GLY A 247 -14.37 -18.36 -18.43
N VAL A 248 -13.76 -17.17 -18.33
CA VAL A 248 -12.35 -16.93 -18.70
C VAL A 248 -11.47 -16.80 -17.46
N LEU A 249 -10.15 -16.89 -17.64
CA LEU A 249 -9.18 -16.84 -16.55
C LEU A 249 -8.76 -15.38 -16.26
N ALA A 250 -8.15 -15.16 -15.10
CA ALA A 250 -7.65 -13.86 -14.70
C ALA A 250 -6.34 -13.97 -13.91
N VAL A 251 -5.59 -12.87 -13.87
CA VAL A 251 -4.51 -12.66 -12.89
C VAL A 251 -4.81 -11.42 -12.05
N GLY A 252 -4.65 -11.55 -10.72
CA GLY A 252 -4.90 -10.47 -9.76
C GLY A 252 -3.82 -9.40 -9.75
N HIS A 253 -4.06 -8.32 -9.01
CA HIS A 253 -3.16 -7.17 -8.85
C HIS A 253 -3.26 -6.60 -7.43
N ASP A 254 -2.13 -6.15 -6.90
CA ASP A 254 -1.93 -5.51 -5.58
C ASP A 254 -2.28 -6.34 -4.33
N SER A 255 -3.26 -7.22 -4.40
CA SER A 255 -3.75 -8.03 -3.30
C SER A 255 -4.18 -9.43 -3.73
N ASP A 256 -4.38 -10.32 -2.77
CA ASP A 256 -5.00 -11.62 -3.04
C ASP A 256 -6.52 -11.49 -3.29
N MET A 257 -6.86 -11.38 -4.57
CA MET A 257 -8.23 -11.28 -5.04
C MET A 257 -8.92 -12.65 -5.23
N SER A 258 -8.25 -13.78 -4.95
CA SER A 258 -8.75 -15.13 -5.26
C SER A 258 -10.15 -15.41 -4.70
N LYS A 259 -10.46 -14.88 -3.52
CA LYS A 259 -11.78 -15.03 -2.88
C LYS A 259 -12.95 -14.44 -3.69
N PHE A 260 -12.71 -13.45 -4.55
CA PHE A 260 -13.75 -12.81 -5.36
C PHE A 260 -14.05 -13.56 -6.65
N ALA A 261 -13.07 -14.31 -7.17
CA ALA A 261 -13.18 -15.05 -8.41
C ALA A 261 -12.37 -16.36 -8.34
N PRO A 262 -12.72 -17.28 -7.41
CA PRO A 262 -11.90 -18.47 -7.10
C PRO A 262 -11.75 -19.43 -8.28
N ASN A 263 -12.65 -19.38 -9.26
CA ASN A 263 -12.58 -20.23 -10.44
C ASN A 263 -11.85 -19.57 -11.62
N SER A 264 -11.52 -18.28 -11.54
CA SER A 264 -10.90 -17.51 -12.63
C SER A 264 -9.46 -17.12 -12.32
N ILE A 265 -9.17 -16.69 -11.09
CA ILE A 265 -7.83 -16.20 -10.71
C ILE A 265 -6.83 -17.35 -10.66
N LEU A 266 -5.74 -17.23 -11.41
CA LEU A 266 -4.63 -18.19 -11.44
C LEU A 266 -3.55 -17.86 -10.42
N VAL A 267 -3.23 -16.58 -10.32
CA VAL A 267 -2.20 -15.95 -9.48
C VAL A 267 -2.43 -14.43 -9.56
N GLY A 268 -1.89 -13.64 -8.65
CA GLY A 268 -1.80 -12.18 -8.79
C GLY A 268 -0.45 -11.68 -8.34
N ASP A 269 -0.08 -10.47 -8.73
CA ASP A 269 0.98 -9.74 -8.03
C ASP A 269 0.40 -9.14 -6.73
N VAL A 270 1.22 -9.01 -5.71
CA VAL A 270 0.82 -8.52 -4.39
C VAL A 270 1.84 -7.52 -3.85
N SER A 271 1.33 -6.35 -3.47
CA SER A 271 2.10 -5.27 -2.87
C SER A 271 2.10 -5.42 -1.35
N ASN A 272 3.29 -5.52 -0.74
CA ASN A 272 3.46 -5.71 0.70
C ASN A 272 4.23 -4.54 1.31
N TRP A 273 3.50 -3.47 1.62
CA TRP A 273 4.10 -2.22 2.12
C TRP A 273 4.49 -2.23 3.60
N GLY A 274 4.01 -3.22 4.37
CA GLY A 274 4.18 -3.29 5.81
C GLY A 274 5.63 -3.19 6.28
N PRO A 275 6.57 -4.01 5.75
CA PRO A 275 7.99 -3.93 6.11
C PRO A 275 8.61 -2.55 5.85
N TYR A 276 8.25 -1.91 4.72
CA TYR A 276 8.73 -0.57 4.40
C TYR A 276 8.22 0.48 5.40
N PHE A 277 6.93 0.45 5.76
CA PHE A 277 6.40 1.38 6.77
C PHE A 277 7.04 1.18 8.14
N VAL A 278 7.29 -0.05 8.56
CA VAL A 278 8.02 -0.34 9.81
C VAL A 278 9.44 0.22 9.76
N GLN A 279 10.12 0.10 8.61
CA GLN A 279 11.46 0.67 8.43
C GLN A 279 11.43 2.20 8.56
N VAL A 280 10.56 2.90 7.82
CA VAL A 280 10.45 4.36 7.87
C VAL A 280 10.20 4.84 9.30
N VAL A 281 9.25 4.24 10.01
CA VAL A 281 8.93 4.66 11.39
C VAL A 281 10.11 4.47 12.32
N LYS A 282 10.84 3.35 12.21
CA LYS A 282 12.06 3.12 13.00
C LYS A 282 13.14 4.16 12.70
N GLU A 283 13.39 4.46 11.44
CA GLU A 283 14.39 5.46 11.04
C GLU A 283 14.04 6.86 11.57
N VAL A 284 12.76 7.23 11.60
CA VAL A 284 12.31 8.50 12.19
C VAL A 284 12.48 8.52 13.70
N MET A 285 12.11 7.44 14.39
CA MET A 285 12.30 7.29 15.83
C MET A 285 13.78 7.34 16.25
N ASP A 286 14.64 6.71 15.46
CA ASP A 286 16.08 6.66 15.68
C ASP A 286 16.81 7.92 15.18
N LYS A 287 16.07 8.87 14.57
CA LYS A 287 16.60 10.10 13.97
C LYS A 287 17.66 9.85 12.89
N THR A 288 17.53 8.73 12.17
CA THR A 288 18.41 8.32 11.08
C THR A 288 17.76 8.46 9.70
N TRP A 289 16.46 8.72 9.66
CA TRP A 289 15.70 8.94 8.43
C TRP A 289 16.32 10.06 7.58
N LYS A 290 16.34 9.83 6.26
CA LYS A 290 16.74 10.81 5.25
C LYS A 290 15.79 10.67 4.06
N PRO A 291 15.54 11.76 3.30
CA PRO A 291 14.77 11.66 2.08
C PRO A 291 15.50 10.74 1.10
N THR A 292 14.80 9.70 0.63
CA THR A 292 15.28 8.78 -0.39
C THR A 292 14.24 8.62 -1.49
N GLN A 293 14.66 8.07 -2.63
CA GLN A 293 13.76 7.59 -3.67
C GLN A 293 13.78 6.06 -3.63
N TYR A 294 13.02 5.48 -2.72
CA TYR A 294 12.97 4.04 -2.52
C TYR A 294 12.25 3.36 -3.69
N PHE A 295 12.89 2.36 -4.31
CA PHE A 295 12.31 1.57 -5.40
C PHE A 295 12.62 0.08 -5.23
N GLY A 296 11.85 -0.57 -4.36
CA GLY A 296 12.09 -1.93 -3.87
C GLY A 296 11.46 -3.00 -4.75
N GLY A 297 12.17 -4.09 -4.99
CA GLY A 297 11.69 -5.26 -5.72
C GLY A 297 11.51 -6.51 -4.86
N ILE A 298 11.41 -7.66 -5.52
CA ILE A 298 11.24 -8.98 -4.88
C ILE A 298 12.38 -9.26 -3.88
N LYS A 299 13.60 -8.81 -4.19
CA LYS A 299 14.78 -8.98 -3.34
C LYS A 299 14.73 -8.18 -2.02
N ASP A 300 13.92 -7.12 -1.98
CA ASP A 300 13.94 -6.13 -0.90
C ASP A 300 12.95 -6.51 0.20
N GLY A 301 13.00 -7.76 0.68
CA GLY A 301 12.13 -8.26 1.74
C GLY A 301 10.69 -8.55 1.29
N GLY A 302 10.47 -8.76 -0.02
CA GLY A 302 9.16 -9.10 -0.57
C GLY A 302 8.17 -7.94 -0.55
N ILE A 303 8.63 -6.69 -0.74
CA ILE A 303 7.77 -5.51 -0.94
C ILE A 303 6.83 -5.68 -2.15
N ILE A 304 7.25 -6.48 -3.13
CA ILE A 304 6.42 -7.01 -4.18
C ILE A 304 6.62 -8.52 -4.25
N ASP A 305 5.54 -9.27 -4.44
CA ASP A 305 5.56 -10.71 -4.63
C ASP A 305 4.39 -11.15 -5.54
N ILE A 306 4.16 -12.46 -5.67
CA ILE A 306 2.97 -13.07 -6.23
C ILE A 306 2.16 -13.78 -5.15
N THR A 307 0.85 -13.81 -5.30
CA THR A 307 -0.08 -14.56 -4.44
C THR A 307 0.18 -16.07 -4.57
N PRO A 308 -0.40 -16.90 -3.67
CA PRO A 308 -0.47 -18.33 -3.92
C PRO A 308 -1.10 -18.63 -5.30
N PHE A 309 -0.58 -19.65 -5.96
CA PHE A 309 -1.17 -20.17 -7.19
C PHE A 309 -2.49 -20.87 -6.90
N SER A 310 -3.45 -20.76 -7.81
CA SER A 310 -4.67 -21.55 -7.74
C SER A 310 -4.41 -23.03 -8.05
N ASP A 311 -5.40 -23.86 -7.74
CA ASP A 311 -5.38 -25.30 -8.01
C ASP A 311 -5.29 -25.67 -9.50
N LYS A 312 -5.52 -24.70 -10.38
CA LYS A 312 -5.47 -24.87 -11.85
C LYS A 312 -4.07 -24.76 -12.40
N VAL A 313 -3.13 -24.21 -11.63
CA VAL A 313 -1.73 -24.04 -12.04
C VAL A 313 -0.96 -25.32 -11.73
N ASP A 314 -0.43 -25.99 -12.75
CA ASP A 314 0.30 -27.25 -12.63
C ASP A 314 1.50 -27.08 -11.70
N LYS A 315 1.72 -28.01 -10.77
CA LYS A 315 2.81 -27.92 -9.76
C LYS A 315 4.19 -27.73 -10.39
N ASP A 316 4.48 -28.43 -11.49
CA ASP A 316 5.75 -28.30 -12.20
C ASP A 316 5.92 -26.91 -12.82
N PHE A 317 4.80 -26.30 -13.25
CA PHE A 317 4.81 -24.95 -13.77
C PHE A 317 4.92 -23.91 -12.64
N GLN A 318 4.28 -24.13 -11.48
CA GLN A 318 4.52 -23.31 -10.28
C GLN A 318 6.01 -23.31 -9.90
N ALA A 319 6.67 -24.47 -9.94
CA ALA A 319 8.11 -24.58 -9.69
C ALA A 319 8.93 -23.79 -10.73
N THR A 320 8.52 -23.79 -12.00
CA THR A 320 9.16 -23.00 -13.06
C THR A 320 9.05 -21.49 -12.80
N VAL A 321 7.86 -21.00 -12.45
CA VAL A 321 7.64 -19.58 -12.11
C VAL A 321 8.42 -19.21 -10.86
N ASN A 322 8.41 -20.05 -9.82
CA ASN A 322 9.17 -19.82 -8.59
C ASN A 322 10.70 -19.81 -8.84
N ALA A 323 11.21 -20.66 -9.73
CA ALA A 323 12.62 -20.60 -10.13
C ALA A 323 12.96 -19.26 -10.81
N LYS A 324 12.08 -18.75 -11.69
CA LYS A 324 12.25 -17.43 -12.30
C LYS A 324 12.19 -16.30 -11.28
N LYS A 325 11.28 -16.39 -10.30
CA LYS A 325 11.24 -15.47 -9.15
C LYS A 325 12.56 -15.47 -8.38
N GLN A 326 13.16 -16.65 -8.14
CA GLN A 326 14.47 -16.75 -7.50
C GLN A 326 15.59 -16.14 -8.35
N ASP A 327 15.54 -16.26 -9.67
CA ASP A 327 16.49 -15.58 -10.55
C ASP A 327 16.38 -14.04 -10.43
N ILE A 328 15.15 -13.50 -10.37
CA ILE A 328 14.90 -12.07 -10.14
C ILE A 328 15.46 -11.64 -8.79
N MET A 329 15.10 -12.38 -7.74
CA MET A 329 15.53 -12.10 -6.37
C MET A 329 17.05 -12.08 -6.22
N ASN A 330 17.74 -12.99 -6.93
CA ASN A 330 19.20 -13.11 -6.89
C ASN A 330 19.92 -12.22 -7.92
N GLY A 331 19.18 -11.40 -8.68
CA GLY A 331 19.74 -10.51 -9.70
C GLY A 331 20.29 -11.22 -10.94
N LYS A 332 19.97 -12.50 -11.14
CA LYS A 332 20.34 -13.27 -12.34
C LYS A 332 19.47 -12.95 -13.55
N PHE A 333 18.29 -12.38 -13.32
CA PHE A 333 17.33 -12.01 -14.35
C PHE A 333 16.65 -10.69 -13.99
N ASP A 334 16.32 -9.89 -14.99
CA ASP A 334 15.43 -8.74 -14.87
C ASP A 334 14.41 -8.79 -16.03
N PRO A 335 13.11 -8.51 -15.79
CA PRO A 335 12.09 -8.49 -16.84
C PRO A 335 12.43 -7.61 -18.04
N PHE A 336 13.19 -6.52 -17.83
CA PHE A 336 13.61 -5.60 -18.87
C PHE A 336 15.07 -5.81 -19.33
N SER A 337 15.53 -7.06 -19.30
CA SER A 337 16.75 -7.48 -19.99
C SER A 337 16.49 -7.77 -21.46
N GLY A 338 17.35 -7.26 -22.34
CA GLY A 338 17.18 -7.38 -23.79
C GLY A 338 17.49 -8.77 -24.36
N PRO A 339 17.18 -8.99 -25.65
CA PRO A 339 16.73 -7.98 -26.60
C PRO A 339 15.24 -7.66 -26.46
N ILE A 340 14.90 -6.36 -26.37
CA ILE A 340 13.51 -5.88 -26.32
C ILE A 340 13.25 -4.91 -27.47
N TYR A 341 12.16 -5.16 -28.19
CA TYR A 341 11.68 -4.33 -29.29
C TYR A 341 10.34 -3.71 -28.91
N ASP A 342 10.12 -2.47 -29.33
CA ASP A 342 8.81 -1.84 -29.19
C ASP A 342 7.79 -2.36 -30.23
N GLN A 343 6.53 -1.93 -30.11
CA GLN A 343 5.44 -2.25 -31.04
C GLN A 343 5.76 -1.94 -32.52
N SER A 344 6.62 -0.97 -32.80
CA SER A 344 7.04 -0.61 -34.17
C SER A 344 8.15 -1.51 -34.72
N GLY A 345 8.74 -2.36 -33.86
CA GLY A 345 9.91 -3.17 -34.20
C GLY A 345 11.24 -2.46 -33.96
N THR A 346 11.25 -1.30 -33.30
CA THR A 346 12.48 -0.59 -32.96
C THR A 346 13.12 -1.22 -31.72
N LEU A 347 14.42 -1.52 -31.78
CA LEU A 347 15.17 -2.06 -30.64
C LEU A 347 15.27 -1.00 -29.52
N LYS A 348 14.87 -1.36 -28.30
CA LYS A 348 14.89 -0.50 -27.10
C LYS A 348 15.94 -0.92 -26.08
N VAL A 349 16.11 -2.22 -25.88
CA VAL A 349 17.13 -2.79 -24.99
C VAL A 349 17.91 -3.82 -25.78
N LYS A 350 19.23 -3.70 -25.85
CA LYS A 350 20.09 -4.62 -26.61
C LYS A 350 20.21 -5.96 -25.89
N ASP A 351 20.53 -6.99 -26.65
CA ASP A 351 20.84 -8.31 -26.08
C ASP A 351 21.98 -8.21 -25.05
N GLY A 352 21.79 -8.83 -23.89
CA GLY A 352 22.71 -8.76 -22.75
C GLY A 352 22.64 -7.50 -21.89
N ASP A 353 21.96 -6.43 -22.34
CA ASP A 353 21.76 -5.20 -21.55
C ASP A 353 20.50 -5.30 -20.68
N LYS A 354 20.50 -4.54 -19.58
CA LYS A 354 19.32 -4.29 -18.74
C LYS A 354 18.88 -2.84 -18.88
N ALA A 355 17.57 -2.60 -19.01
CA ALA A 355 17.05 -1.23 -18.97
C ALA A 355 17.44 -0.54 -17.64
N PRO A 356 17.98 0.69 -17.69
CA PRO A 356 18.26 1.46 -16.49
C PRO A 356 16.95 2.04 -15.89
N ASP A 357 16.96 2.35 -14.59
CA ASP A 357 15.76 2.78 -13.87
C ASP A 357 15.16 4.08 -14.40
N ASP A 358 15.97 5.01 -14.89
CA ASP A 358 15.50 6.26 -15.50
C ASP A 358 14.66 6.01 -16.76
N VAL A 359 15.05 5.03 -17.58
CA VAL A 359 14.25 4.57 -18.73
C VAL A 359 12.95 3.91 -18.27
N LEU A 360 12.99 3.09 -17.22
CA LEU A 360 11.79 2.43 -16.68
C LEU A 360 10.82 3.44 -16.06
N LEU A 361 11.32 4.44 -15.34
CA LEU A 361 10.51 5.50 -14.71
C LEU A 361 9.92 6.48 -15.73
N SER A 362 10.42 6.50 -16.97
CA SER A 362 9.96 7.38 -18.04
C SER A 362 9.44 6.64 -19.28
N ILE A 363 9.19 5.32 -19.17
CA ILE A 363 8.76 4.49 -20.30
C ILE A 363 7.45 5.04 -20.89
N ASN A 364 7.43 5.17 -22.22
CA ASN A 364 6.34 5.76 -22.98
C ASN A 364 6.11 5.05 -24.32
N TRP A 365 6.54 3.79 -24.39
CA TRP A 365 6.41 2.91 -25.54
C TRP A 365 5.98 1.54 -25.03
N PHE A 366 5.30 0.78 -25.85
CA PHE A 366 4.93 -0.60 -25.54
C PHE A 366 5.84 -1.58 -26.25
N VAL A 367 6.07 -2.76 -25.66
CA VAL A 367 6.78 -3.87 -26.28
C VAL A 367 6.01 -4.46 -27.47
N LYS A 368 6.74 -5.13 -28.37
CA LYS A 368 6.15 -5.89 -29.46
C LYS A 368 5.15 -6.92 -28.91
N GLY A 369 3.94 -6.90 -29.45
CA GLY A 369 2.86 -7.82 -29.09
C GLY A 369 1.78 -7.21 -28.19
N VAL A 370 1.99 -6.00 -27.69
CA VAL A 370 0.89 -5.19 -27.17
C VAL A 370 0.09 -4.64 -28.35
N SER A 371 -1.24 -4.63 -28.24
CA SER A 371 -2.19 -4.06 -29.19
C SER A 371 -2.98 -2.95 -28.51
N GLY A 372 -2.87 -1.75 -29.04
CA GLY A 372 -3.44 -0.53 -28.47
C GLY A 372 -2.49 0.64 -28.69
N SER A 373 -2.94 1.84 -28.37
CA SER A 373 -2.10 3.05 -28.35
C SER A 373 -2.07 3.64 -26.95
N ILE A 374 -0.94 4.23 -26.59
CA ILE A 374 -0.80 4.98 -25.34
C ILE A 374 -1.60 6.29 -25.50
N PRO A 375 -2.53 6.62 -24.59
CA PRO A 375 -3.27 7.86 -24.62
C PRO A 375 -2.30 9.04 -24.60
N LYS A 376 -2.58 10.06 -25.40
CA LYS A 376 -1.86 11.33 -25.29
C LYS A 376 -2.39 12.04 -24.04
N SER A 377 -1.49 12.39 -23.14
CA SER A 377 -1.77 13.21 -21.98
C SER A 377 -2.14 14.65 -22.35
#